data_AF-A0A090X6I1-F1
#
_entry.id   AF-A0A090X6I1-F1
#
_cell.length_a   1.000
_cell.length_b   1.000
_cell.length_c   1.000
_cell.angle_alpha   90.00
_cell.angle_beta   90.00
_cell.angle_gamma   90.00
#
_symmetry.space_group_name_H-M   'P 1'
#
loop_
_entity.id
_entity.type
_entity.pdbx_description
1 polymer ?
#
loop_
_entity_poly.entity_id
_entity_poly.type
_entity_poly.pdbx_seq_one_letter_code
_entity_poly.pdbx_strand_id
1 'polypeptide(L)'
;MWLLQVCRGSGKSSLAFDTIYAEGQRRYIETFSAYARQFLGGLERPDVDKIDGLSPPVIAIEQKTTSKSPRSTVGTITEIYDFMRLLFARASDAYSYNTGDKMVSYSDDQIKALILKDFKGKRINVLAPVVRSRKGHYRELFEQIAKQGFVKVRTDGEIKDLVKGMKLDRYKNHDIEIVIDRLKIDDSADNDKRLTETINTAMYHGEDVLLVIDQDTQEARYFSRSLMCPTSGISYPNPEPNNFSFNSPKGACDNCSGIGELYQVNENKIVPDDSLSIKNGALAPHGPEKNSWIFKQLETIAQRFNFKLTDAYKDIPKEAKQIIMYGGNDKFSVESKTLGG
;
A
#
# COMPACT_ATOMS: atom_id res chain seq x y z
N MET A 1 11.48 -27.86 -36.93
CA MET A 1 10.93 -28.45 -35.67
C MET A 1 11.32 -29.92 -35.67
N TRP A 2 11.86 -30.43 -34.55
CA TRP A 2 12.34 -31.81 -34.43
C TRP A 2 11.60 -32.52 -33.28
N LEU A 3 11.40 -33.84 -33.38
CA LEU A 3 10.65 -34.63 -32.40
C LEU A 3 11.36 -35.98 -32.14
N LEU A 4 11.61 -36.30 -30.87
CA LEU A 4 12.35 -37.50 -30.45
C LEU A 4 11.41 -38.63 -29.97
N GLN A 5 10.87 -39.41 -30.91
CA GLN A 5 9.92 -40.50 -30.64
C GLN A 5 10.59 -41.89 -30.62
N VAL A 6 10.48 -42.57 -29.47
CA VAL A 6 11.20 -43.80 -29.03
C VAL A 6 10.55 -44.26 -27.71
N CYS A 7 10.91 -45.44 -27.16
CA CYS A 7 10.40 -45.97 -25.89
C CYS A 7 10.82 -45.17 -24.63
N ARG A 8 10.11 -45.37 -23.50
CA ARG A 8 10.47 -44.79 -22.19
C ARG A 8 11.79 -45.42 -21.70
N GLY A 9 12.74 -44.58 -21.27
CA GLY A 9 14.06 -45.01 -20.79
C GLY A 9 15.17 -45.09 -21.85
N SER A 10 14.89 -44.87 -23.14
CA SER A 10 15.88 -44.99 -24.22
C SER A 10 16.83 -43.78 -24.38
N GLY A 11 17.36 -43.23 -23.27
CA GLY A 11 18.34 -42.12 -23.29
C GLY A 11 17.86 -40.76 -23.82
N LYS A 12 16.59 -40.61 -24.24
CA LYS A 12 16.01 -39.39 -24.83
C LYS A 12 16.33 -38.12 -24.05
N SER A 13 16.05 -38.16 -22.75
CA SER A 13 16.17 -37.02 -21.86
C SER A 13 17.63 -36.65 -21.68
N SER A 14 18.53 -37.64 -21.65
CA SER A 14 19.96 -37.38 -21.58
C SER A 14 20.49 -36.75 -22.86
N LEU A 15 20.11 -37.25 -24.04
CA LEU A 15 20.48 -36.59 -25.30
C LEU A 15 19.94 -35.14 -25.38
N ALA A 16 18.70 -34.90 -24.94
CA ALA A 16 18.08 -33.58 -25.03
C ALA A 16 18.55 -32.58 -23.97
N PHE A 17 18.58 -32.99 -22.70
CA PHE A 17 18.89 -32.15 -21.54
C PHE A 17 20.35 -32.27 -21.12
N ASP A 18 20.78 -33.49 -20.75
CA ASP A 18 22.12 -33.75 -20.20
C ASP A 18 23.24 -33.52 -21.24
N THR A 19 22.93 -33.58 -22.54
CA THR A 19 23.88 -33.36 -23.66
C THR A 19 23.61 -32.06 -24.42
N ILE A 20 22.51 -31.97 -25.18
CA ILE A 20 22.28 -30.86 -26.13
C ILE A 20 22.04 -29.52 -25.41
N TYR A 21 21.17 -29.50 -24.39
CA TYR A 21 20.94 -28.30 -23.59
C TYR A 21 22.15 -27.93 -22.74
N ALA A 22 22.80 -28.90 -22.08
CA ALA A 22 24.01 -28.67 -21.29
C ALA A 22 25.14 -28.02 -22.11
N GLU A 23 25.46 -28.55 -23.31
CA GLU A 23 26.49 -27.98 -24.18
C GLU A 23 26.10 -26.59 -24.72
N GLY A 24 24.81 -26.38 -25.03
CA GLY A 24 24.28 -25.07 -25.41
C GLY A 24 24.42 -24.03 -24.30
N GLN A 25 23.96 -24.36 -23.09
CA GLN A 25 24.06 -23.50 -21.91
C GLN A 25 25.52 -23.21 -21.54
N ARG A 26 26.40 -24.21 -21.64
CA ARG A 26 27.85 -24.04 -21.41
C ARG A 26 28.46 -23.06 -22.41
N ARG A 27 28.18 -23.20 -23.71
CA ARG A 27 28.63 -22.25 -24.75
C ARG A 27 28.07 -20.85 -24.53
N TYR A 28 26.83 -20.73 -24.09
CA TYR A 28 26.24 -19.43 -23.75
C TYR A 28 27.00 -18.76 -22.60
N ILE A 29 27.24 -19.48 -21.50
CA ILE A 29 28.01 -18.98 -20.35
C ILE A 29 29.45 -18.62 -20.76
N GLU A 30 30.07 -19.35 -21.68
CA GLU A 30 31.41 -19.03 -22.21
C GLU A 30 31.48 -17.65 -22.92
N THR A 31 30.36 -17.10 -23.41
CA THR A 31 30.34 -15.74 -23.99
C THR A 31 30.33 -14.60 -22.98
N PHE A 32 30.10 -14.88 -21.69
CA PHE A 32 30.05 -13.85 -20.65
C PHE A 32 31.44 -13.37 -20.20
N SER A 33 31.48 -12.22 -19.54
CA SER A 33 32.70 -11.65 -18.98
C SER A 33 33.40 -12.61 -18.03
N ALA A 34 34.74 -12.49 -17.89
CA ALA A 34 35.53 -13.35 -17.01
C ALA A 34 35.02 -13.34 -15.55
N TYR A 35 34.54 -12.18 -15.08
CA TYR A 35 33.91 -12.02 -13.77
C TYR A 35 32.61 -12.82 -13.65
N ALA A 36 31.70 -12.72 -14.61
CA ALA A 36 30.43 -13.46 -14.58
C ALA A 36 30.66 -14.99 -14.64
N ARG A 37 31.67 -15.44 -15.40
CA ARG A 37 32.07 -16.86 -15.44
C ARG A 37 32.66 -17.37 -14.12
N GLN A 38 33.29 -16.51 -13.32
CA GLN A 38 33.73 -16.88 -11.98
C GLN A 38 32.55 -17.10 -11.01
N PHE A 39 31.44 -16.37 -11.18
CA PHE A 39 30.24 -16.49 -10.33
C PHE A 39 29.29 -17.63 -10.76
N LEU A 40 29.14 -17.86 -12.06
CA LEU A 40 28.31 -18.95 -12.59
C LEU A 40 28.98 -20.33 -12.45
N GLY A 41 30.30 -20.35 -12.20
CA GLY A 41 31.10 -21.56 -12.14
C GLY A 41 31.40 -22.14 -13.54
N GLY A 42 32.24 -23.17 -13.57
CA GLY A 42 32.37 -24.02 -14.73
C GLY A 42 31.25 -25.06 -14.72
N LEU A 43 30.33 -25.01 -15.68
CA LEU A 43 29.48 -26.16 -15.96
C LEU A 43 30.35 -27.33 -16.43
N GLU A 44 30.07 -28.52 -15.92
CA GLU A 44 30.71 -29.75 -16.40
C GLU A 44 30.48 -29.92 -17.90
N ARG A 45 31.49 -30.45 -18.61
CA ARG A 45 31.36 -30.73 -20.04
C ARG A 45 30.58 -32.04 -20.20
N PRO A 46 29.50 -32.07 -21.00
CA PRO A 46 28.83 -33.33 -21.31
C PRO A 46 29.75 -34.25 -22.12
N ASP A 47 29.57 -35.55 -21.96
CA ASP A 47 30.39 -36.59 -22.58
C ASP A 47 30.05 -36.75 -24.09
N VAL A 48 30.72 -35.97 -24.94
CA VAL A 48 30.56 -35.98 -26.40
C VAL A 48 31.86 -35.61 -27.13
N ASP A 49 32.14 -36.30 -28.25
CA ASP A 49 33.31 -36.01 -29.10
C ASP A 49 33.25 -34.60 -29.72
N LYS A 50 32.10 -34.25 -30.32
CA LYS A 50 31.88 -32.97 -30.99
C LYS A 50 30.38 -32.69 -31.22
N ILE A 51 29.97 -31.44 -31.06
CA ILE A 51 28.68 -30.94 -31.57
C ILE A 51 28.92 -29.60 -32.30
N ASP A 52 28.61 -29.55 -33.59
CA ASP A 52 28.61 -28.32 -34.40
C ASP A 52 27.18 -27.76 -34.56
N GLY A 53 27.05 -26.50 -34.97
CA GLY A 53 25.73 -25.91 -35.32
C GLY A 53 24.82 -25.54 -34.14
N LEU A 54 25.22 -25.77 -32.89
CA LEU A 54 24.48 -25.26 -31.72
C LEU A 54 24.48 -23.74 -31.69
N SER A 55 23.28 -23.14 -31.77
CA SER A 55 23.07 -21.72 -31.48
C SER A 55 23.20 -21.49 -29.96
N PRO A 56 23.87 -20.42 -29.47
CA PRO A 56 24.08 -20.21 -28.04
C PRO A 56 22.81 -20.18 -27.16
N PRO A 57 21.69 -19.51 -27.53
CA PRO A 57 20.50 -19.48 -26.69
C PRO A 57 19.68 -20.78 -26.79
N VAL A 58 20.14 -21.84 -26.14
CA VAL A 58 19.35 -23.07 -25.95
C VAL A 58 18.53 -22.95 -24.66
N ILE A 59 17.21 -23.01 -24.78
CA ILE A 59 16.26 -22.85 -23.67
C ILE A 59 15.53 -24.17 -23.44
N ALA A 60 15.70 -24.76 -22.26
CA ALA A 60 14.91 -25.89 -21.79
C ALA A 60 13.57 -25.42 -21.23
N ILE A 61 12.47 -26.00 -21.69
CA ILE A 61 11.13 -25.80 -21.13
C ILE A 61 10.66 -27.14 -20.55
N GLU A 62 10.75 -27.27 -19.23
CA GLU A 62 10.37 -28.48 -18.49
C GLU A 62 9.08 -28.28 -17.68
N GLN A 63 8.37 -29.37 -17.40
CA GLN A 63 7.26 -29.41 -16.44
C GLN A 63 7.71 -29.48 -14.97
N LYS A 64 8.91 -28.94 -14.64
CA LYS A 64 9.31 -28.74 -13.24
C LYS A 64 8.42 -27.66 -12.63
N THR A 65 7.91 -27.89 -11.42
CA THR A 65 7.08 -26.91 -10.71
C THR A 65 7.87 -25.63 -10.46
N THR A 66 7.39 -24.50 -10.99
CA THR A 66 7.97 -23.18 -10.73
C THR A 66 7.92 -22.83 -9.24
N SER A 67 8.79 -21.91 -8.81
CA SER A 67 8.93 -21.52 -7.41
C SER A 67 7.60 -21.01 -6.83
N LYS A 68 7.14 -21.63 -5.75
CA LYS A 68 5.90 -21.25 -5.04
C LYS A 68 6.12 -20.03 -4.13
N SER A 69 6.50 -18.90 -4.72
CA SER A 69 6.44 -17.60 -4.04
C SER A 69 4.98 -17.17 -3.94
N PRO A 70 4.47 -16.76 -2.75
CA PRO A 70 3.10 -16.26 -2.60
C PRO A 70 2.86 -14.93 -3.34
N ARG A 71 3.92 -14.28 -3.83
CA ARG A 71 3.88 -13.05 -4.66
C ARG A 71 4.06 -13.32 -6.16
N SER A 72 4.16 -14.58 -6.59
CA SER A 72 4.28 -14.95 -8.01
C SER A 72 2.93 -15.42 -8.56
N THR A 73 2.25 -14.53 -9.27
CA THR A 73 0.99 -14.81 -9.98
C THR A 73 1.25 -15.20 -11.43
N VAL A 74 0.25 -15.80 -12.10
CA VAL A 74 0.31 -16.10 -13.54
C VAL A 74 0.70 -14.86 -14.35
N GLY A 75 0.13 -13.68 -14.03
CA GLY A 75 0.44 -12.43 -14.71
C GLY A 75 1.89 -11.94 -14.52
N THR A 76 2.53 -12.24 -13.40
CA THR A 76 3.97 -11.96 -13.20
C THR A 76 4.87 -12.98 -13.89
N ILE A 77 4.44 -14.25 -13.98
CA ILE A 77 5.21 -15.32 -14.64
C ILE A 77 5.17 -15.19 -16.17
N THR A 78 4.10 -14.60 -16.72
CA THR A 78 3.94 -14.34 -18.16
C THR A 78 4.30 -12.91 -18.57
N GLU A 79 4.82 -12.08 -17.65
CA GLU A 79 5.10 -10.64 -17.82
C GLU A 79 3.89 -9.75 -18.20
N ILE A 80 2.72 -10.33 -18.50
CA ILE A 80 1.47 -9.63 -18.85
C ILE A 80 1.12 -8.56 -17.81
N TYR A 81 1.39 -8.83 -16.52
CA TYR A 81 1.13 -7.86 -15.46
C TYR A 81 1.99 -6.60 -15.56
N ASP A 82 3.21 -6.69 -16.09
CA ASP A 82 4.10 -5.53 -16.26
C ASP A 82 3.67 -4.66 -17.46
N PHE A 83 3.14 -5.28 -18.52
CA PHE A 83 2.42 -4.57 -19.58
C PHE A 83 1.12 -3.91 -19.07
N MET A 84 0.37 -4.57 -18.19
CA MET A 84 -0.81 -3.96 -17.54
C MET A 84 -0.42 -2.77 -16.65
N ARG A 85 0.64 -2.90 -15.84
CA ARG A 85 1.19 -1.81 -15.02
C ARG A 85 1.60 -0.59 -15.86
N LEU A 86 2.19 -0.82 -17.04
CA LEU A 86 2.53 0.24 -17.99
C LEU A 86 1.27 0.88 -18.61
N LEU A 87 0.27 0.08 -18.98
CA LEU A 87 -1.00 0.55 -19.53
C LEU A 87 -1.76 1.44 -18.53
N PHE A 88 -1.92 0.99 -17.29
CA PHE A 88 -2.59 1.75 -16.23
C PHE A 88 -1.82 3.05 -15.89
N ALA A 89 -0.49 3.04 -15.94
CA ALA A 89 0.33 4.23 -15.71
C ALA A 89 0.33 5.24 -16.87
N ARG A 90 -0.14 4.89 -18.07
CA ARG A 90 -0.02 5.73 -19.28
C ARG A 90 -1.31 6.08 -19.98
N ALA A 91 -2.36 5.27 -19.84
CA ALA A 91 -3.58 5.36 -20.64
C ALA A 91 -4.88 5.21 -19.83
N SER A 92 -4.82 5.25 -18.49
CA SER A 92 -6.00 5.14 -17.63
C SER A 92 -6.26 6.43 -16.85
N ASP A 93 -7.54 6.79 -16.76
CA ASP A 93 -8.02 7.87 -15.90
C ASP A 93 -8.08 7.41 -14.44
N ALA A 94 -7.63 8.26 -13.52
CA ALA A 94 -7.74 8.03 -12.08
C ALA A 94 -9.06 8.60 -11.53
N TYR A 95 -9.62 7.92 -10.52
CA TYR A 95 -10.88 8.29 -9.88
C TYR A 95 -10.73 8.31 -8.34
N SER A 96 -11.47 9.22 -7.70
CA SER A 96 -11.54 9.35 -6.24
C SER A 96 -12.27 8.17 -5.63
N TYR A 97 -11.64 7.45 -4.69
CA TYR A 97 -12.31 6.34 -3.98
C TYR A 97 -13.49 6.81 -3.10
N ASN A 98 -13.50 8.10 -2.71
CA ASN A 98 -14.47 8.67 -1.78
C ASN A 98 -15.69 9.30 -2.48
N THR A 99 -15.49 9.88 -3.67
CA THR A 99 -16.55 10.62 -4.39
C THR A 99 -16.89 10.04 -5.76
N GLY A 100 -16.05 9.16 -6.32
CA GLY A 100 -16.20 8.67 -7.70
C GLY A 100 -15.83 9.70 -8.78
N ASP A 101 -15.46 10.92 -8.42
CA ASP A 101 -15.05 11.95 -9.38
C ASP A 101 -13.77 11.55 -10.13
N LYS A 102 -13.71 11.87 -11.43
CA LYS A 102 -12.45 11.84 -12.19
C LYS A 102 -11.47 12.83 -11.58
N MET A 103 -10.26 12.35 -11.29
CA MET A 103 -9.19 13.17 -10.74
C MET A 103 -8.54 14.01 -11.83
N VAL A 104 -8.09 15.20 -11.45
CA VAL A 104 -7.46 16.17 -12.36
C VAL A 104 -6.05 16.52 -11.87
N SER A 105 -5.16 16.70 -12.84
CA SER A 105 -3.80 17.21 -12.67
C SER A 105 -3.58 18.22 -13.79
N TYR A 106 -3.00 19.37 -13.49
CA TYR A 106 -2.82 20.46 -14.46
C TYR A 106 -1.34 20.84 -14.57
N SER A 107 -0.87 21.15 -15.79
CA SER A 107 0.42 21.82 -15.97
C SER A 107 0.34 23.29 -15.55
N ASP A 108 1.48 23.92 -15.23
CA ASP A 108 1.50 25.31 -14.78
C ASP A 108 0.87 26.28 -15.82
N ASP A 109 1.05 26.00 -17.12
CA ASP A 109 0.40 26.74 -18.21
C ASP A 109 -1.13 26.54 -18.22
N GLN A 110 -1.62 25.33 -17.95
CA GLN A 110 -3.06 25.06 -17.86
C GLN A 110 -3.67 25.73 -16.62
N ILE A 111 -2.97 25.70 -15.49
CA ILE A 111 -3.36 26.39 -14.25
C ILE A 111 -3.45 27.89 -14.51
N LYS A 112 -2.40 28.47 -15.12
CA LYS A 112 -2.35 29.87 -15.50
C LYS A 112 -3.50 30.25 -16.44
N ALA A 113 -3.74 29.46 -17.49
CA ALA A 113 -4.85 29.70 -18.43
C ALA A 113 -6.23 29.61 -17.75
N LEU A 114 -6.43 28.66 -16.83
CA LEU A 114 -7.66 28.56 -16.04
C LEU A 114 -7.84 29.74 -15.07
N ILE A 115 -6.76 30.21 -14.43
CA ILE A 115 -6.81 31.37 -13.53
C ILE A 115 -7.14 32.66 -14.32
N LEU A 116 -6.45 32.89 -15.44
CA LEU A 116 -6.68 34.03 -16.33
C LEU A 116 -8.11 34.05 -16.89
N LYS A 117 -8.68 32.87 -17.19
CA LYS A 117 -10.04 32.73 -17.70
C LYS A 117 -11.09 32.94 -16.60
N ASP A 118 -11.00 32.19 -15.49
CA ASP A 118 -12.10 32.04 -14.54
C ASP A 118 -12.12 33.16 -13.47
N PHE A 119 -11.00 33.87 -13.25
CA PHE A 119 -10.89 35.01 -12.31
C PHE A 119 -10.67 36.37 -13.00
N LYS A 120 -10.92 36.46 -14.32
CA LYS A 120 -10.68 37.68 -15.11
C LYS A 120 -11.30 38.93 -14.49
N GLY A 121 -10.48 39.95 -14.23
CA GLY A 121 -10.90 41.22 -13.63
C GLY A 121 -11.09 41.19 -12.10
N LYS A 122 -11.08 40.02 -11.46
CA LYS A 122 -11.27 39.85 -10.01
C LYS A 122 -9.96 40.04 -9.24
N ARG A 123 -10.06 40.14 -7.91
CA ARG A 123 -8.92 40.09 -6.98
C ARG A 123 -8.82 38.70 -6.35
N ILE A 124 -7.65 38.08 -6.44
CA ILE A 124 -7.39 36.76 -5.86
C ILE A 124 -6.34 36.85 -4.74
N ASN A 125 -6.37 35.88 -3.84
CA ASN A 125 -5.23 35.50 -3.01
C ASN A 125 -4.71 34.16 -3.54
N VAL A 126 -3.40 34.05 -3.75
CA VAL A 126 -2.74 32.77 -4.07
C VAL A 126 -2.08 32.23 -2.81
N LEU A 127 -2.39 30.98 -2.47
CA LEU A 127 -2.07 30.32 -1.22
C LEU A 127 -1.33 29.00 -1.48
N ALA A 128 -0.39 28.66 -0.60
CA ALA A 128 0.29 27.36 -0.58
C ALA A 128 -0.18 26.53 0.65
N PRO A 129 -0.98 25.45 0.47
CA PRO A 129 -1.58 24.70 1.57
C PRO A 129 -0.62 23.65 2.17
N VAL A 130 0.13 24.06 3.21
CA VAL A 130 1.20 23.28 3.87
C VAL A 130 0.66 22.27 4.89
N VAL A 131 -0.43 22.60 5.58
CA VAL A 131 -1.09 21.69 6.52
C VAL A 131 -2.57 21.63 6.18
N ARG A 132 -3.11 20.40 6.10
CA ARG A 132 -4.50 20.12 5.74
C ARG A 132 -5.07 19.15 6.77
N SER A 133 -5.99 19.62 7.60
CA SER A 133 -6.76 18.88 8.60
C SER A 133 -5.95 17.96 9.53
N ARG A 134 -4.73 18.39 9.92
CA ARG A 134 -3.85 17.64 10.85
C ARG A 134 -3.82 18.29 12.23
N LYS A 135 -3.52 17.49 13.26
CA LYS A 135 -3.41 17.96 14.66
C LYS A 135 -2.00 18.39 15.00
N GLY A 136 -1.83 19.59 15.53
CA GLY A 136 -0.52 20.09 15.93
C GLY A 136 -0.51 21.54 16.37
N HIS A 137 0.53 21.92 17.10
CA HIS A 137 0.72 23.28 17.61
C HIS A 137 1.49 24.19 16.63
N TYR A 138 2.14 23.61 15.62
CA TYR A 138 2.78 24.23 14.45
C TYR A 138 3.73 25.43 14.65
N ARG A 139 4.21 25.69 15.89
CA ARG A 139 5.10 26.82 16.18
C ARG A 139 6.38 26.82 15.32
N GLU A 140 7.06 25.68 15.22
CA GLU A 140 8.28 25.56 14.42
C GLU A 140 8.04 25.84 12.93
N LEU A 141 6.87 25.45 12.42
CA LEU A 141 6.46 25.73 11.04
C LEU A 141 6.26 27.24 10.82
N PHE A 142 5.55 27.94 11.72
CA PHE A 142 5.42 29.41 11.62
C PHE A 142 6.79 30.12 11.72
N GLU A 143 7.72 29.63 12.55
CA GLU A 143 9.09 30.14 12.61
C GLU A 143 9.91 29.86 11.34
N GLN A 144 9.65 28.76 10.62
CA GLN A 144 10.26 28.48 9.31
C GLN A 144 9.67 29.38 8.21
N ILE A 145 8.34 29.52 8.14
CA ILE A 145 7.64 30.37 7.17
C ILE A 145 8.08 31.84 7.30
N ALA A 146 8.20 32.35 8.53
CA ALA A 146 8.71 33.70 8.79
C ALA A 146 10.18 33.87 8.39
N LYS A 147 11.03 32.84 8.54
CA LYS A 147 12.43 32.86 8.06
C LYS A 147 12.54 32.85 6.53
N GLN A 148 11.55 32.33 5.82
CA GLN A 148 11.44 32.38 4.36
C GLN A 148 10.97 33.76 3.85
N GLY A 149 10.62 34.69 4.74
CA GLY A 149 10.23 36.06 4.39
C GLY A 149 8.73 36.28 4.19
N PHE A 150 7.89 35.24 4.33
CA PHE A 150 6.45 35.40 4.26
C PHE A 150 5.90 36.15 5.48
N VAL A 151 4.95 37.07 5.24
CA VAL A 151 4.39 37.97 6.27
C VAL A 151 3.01 37.52 6.74
N LYS A 152 2.25 36.82 5.90
CA LYS A 152 0.85 36.43 6.16
C LYS A 152 0.63 34.94 5.98
N VAL A 153 -0.23 34.38 6.82
CA VAL A 153 -0.65 32.98 6.80
C VAL A 153 -2.16 32.92 7.03
N ARG A 154 -2.84 32.00 6.35
CA ARG A 154 -4.23 31.64 6.63
C ARG A 154 -4.23 30.43 7.55
N THR A 155 -5.02 30.49 8.61
CA THR A 155 -5.16 29.42 9.61
C THR A 155 -6.64 29.21 9.91
N ASP A 156 -7.13 27.99 9.72
CA ASP A 156 -8.54 27.63 9.95
C ASP A 156 -9.51 28.57 9.21
N GLY A 157 -9.14 29.03 8.02
CA GLY A 157 -9.89 30.00 7.19
C GLY A 157 -9.51 31.48 7.41
N GLU A 158 -9.02 31.87 8.59
CA GLU A 158 -8.71 33.26 8.93
C GLU A 158 -7.29 33.67 8.47
N ILE A 159 -7.17 34.76 7.69
CA ILE A 159 -5.87 35.33 7.30
C ILE A 159 -5.33 36.19 8.44
N LYS A 160 -4.11 35.87 8.91
CA LYS A 160 -3.40 36.52 10.02
C LYS A 160 -1.98 36.89 9.62
N ASP A 161 -1.45 37.93 10.27
CA ASP A 161 -0.02 38.29 10.18
C ASP A 161 0.83 37.36 11.06
N LEU A 162 2.02 37.00 10.57
CA LEU A 162 2.93 36.07 11.26
C LEU A 162 3.63 36.76 12.44
N VAL A 163 3.23 36.41 13.66
CA VAL A 163 3.81 36.93 14.91
C VAL A 163 4.81 35.94 15.51
N LYS A 164 5.93 36.45 16.03
CA LYS A 164 6.97 35.64 16.69
C LYS A 164 6.37 34.86 17.88
N GLY A 165 6.43 33.54 17.83
CA GLY A 165 5.86 32.65 18.87
C GLY A 165 4.39 32.26 18.64
N MET A 166 3.82 32.56 17.47
CA MET A 166 2.51 32.04 17.04
C MET A 166 2.44 30.52 17.16
N LYS A 167 1.29 30.01 17.61
CA LYS A 167 1.03 28.59 17.87
C LYS A 167 -0.47 28.31 17.79
N LEU A 168 -0.83 27.09 17.40
CA LEU A 168 -2.21 26.58 17.36
C LEU A 168 -2.47 25.55 18.47
N ASP A 169 -3.69 25.01 18.53
CA ASP A 169 -4.11 24.05 19.55
C ASP A 169 -3.61 22.64 19.20
N ARG A 170 -2.94 21.98 20.14
CA ARG A 170 -2.36 20.64 19.90
C ARG A 170 -3.44 19.57 19.61
N TYR A 171 -4.67 19.77 20.09
CA TYR A 171 -5.69 18.70 20.11
C TYR A 171 -6.77 18.83 19.02
N LYS A 172 -6.82 19.96 18.33
CA LYS A 172 -7.74 20.23 17.21
C LYS A 172 -7.09 19.92 15.87
N ASN A 173 -7.91 19.65 14.85
CA ASN A 173 -7.44 19.64 13.47
C ASN A 173 -7.25 21.10 13.03
N HIS A 174 -6.20 21.36 12.26
CA HIS A 174 -5.87 22.68 11.74
C HIS A 174 -5.55 22.62 10.25
N ASP A 175 -5.93 23.68 9.55
CA ASP A 175 -5.59 23.96 8.16
C ASP A 175 -4.70 25.21 8.12
N ILE A 176 -3.58 25.16 7.39
CA ILE A 176 -2.57 26.23 7.33
C ILE A 176 -2.10 26.43 5.89
N GLU A 177 -2.38 27.61 5.34
CA GLU A 177 -1.94 28.00 4.00
C GLU A 177 -1.11 29.29 4.03
N ILE A 178 0.09 29.29 3.43
CA ILE A 178 0.94 30.50 3.31
C ILE A 178 0.31 31.44 2.28
N VAL A 179 0.23 32.75 2.57
CA VAL A 179 -0.14 33.76 1.56
C VAL A 179 1.07 34.11 0.72
N ILE A 180 1.06 33.68 -0.54
CA ILE A 180 2.18 33.85 -1.49
C ILE A 180 2.08 35.21 -2.18
N ASP A 181 0.92 35.50 -2.80
CA ASP A 181 0.66 36.80 -3.41
C ASP A 181 -0.83 37.19 -3.39
N ARG A 182 -1.08 38.49 -3.54
CA ARG A 182 -2.38 39.13 -3.69
C ARG A 182 -2.34 39.99 -4.95
N LEU A 183 -3.01 39.52 -6.00
CA LEU A 183 -3.05 40.18 -7.31
C LEU A 183 -4.48 40.35 -7.81
N LYS A 184 -4.68 41.35 -8.68
CA LYS A 184 -5.88 41.47 -9.51
C LYS A 184 -5.54 40.88 -10.88
N ILE A 185 -6.42 40.04 -11.45
CA ILE A 185 -6.19 39.45 -12.77
C ILE A 185 -6.60 40.43 -13.87
N ASP A 186 -5.69 40.70 -14.80
CA ASP A 186 -5.92 41.42 -16.05
C ASP A 186 -5.03 40.84 -17.18
N ASP A 187 -5.26 41.26 -18.41
CA ASP A 187 -4.58 40.75 -19.61
C ASP A 187 -3.18 41.35 -19.84
N SER A 188 -2.55 41.98 -18.83
CA SER A 188 -1.27 42.67 -19.03
C SER A 188 -0.06 41.73 -18.97
N ALA A 189 0.94 41.99 -19.82
CA ALA A 189 2.12 41.14 -19.97
C ALA A 189 3.03 41.05 -18.72
N ASP A 190 2.90 41.98 -17.77
CA ASP A 190 3.63 41.94 -16.50
C ASP A 190 2.85 41.17 -15.42
N ASN A 191 1.52 41.21 -15.46
CA ASN A 191 0.66 40.35 -14.64
C ASN A 191 0.80 38.88 -15.07
N ASP A 192 0.87 38.63 -16.38
CA ASP A 192 1.13 37.30 -16.96
C ASP A 192 2.43 36.65 -16.43
N LYS A 193 3.53 37.43 -16.33
CA LYS A 193 4.80 36.98 -15.73
C LYS A 193 4.67 36.77 -14.22
N ARG A 194 4.15 37.77 -13.51
CA ARG A 194 3.98 37.73 -12.04
C ARG A 194 3.11 36.54 -11.60
N LEU A 195 2.08 36.19 -12.37
CA LEU A 195 1.26 35.02 -12.15
C LEU A 195 2.05 33.71 -12.33
N THR A 196 2.92 33.59 -13.34
CA THR A 196 3.84 32.45 -13.48
C THR A 196 4.79 32.31 -12.29
N GLU A 197 5.41 33.41 -11.85
CA GLU A 197 6.32 33.41 -10.68
C GLU A 197 5.57 33.04 -9.39
N THR A 198 4.36 33.57 -9.21
CA THR A 198 3.47 33.28 -8.09
C THR A 198 3.05 31.82 -8.05
N ILE A 199 2.65 31.24 -9.19
CA ILE A 199 2.28 29.80 -9.29
C ILE A 199 3.48 28.93 -8.94
N ASN A 200 4.66 29.21 -9.49
CA ASN A 200 5.88 28.46 -9.19
C ASN A 200 6.25 28.48 -7.70
N THR A 201 6.18 29.67 -7.08
CA THR A 201 6.42 29.82 -5.63
C THR A 201 5.36 29.08 -4.82
N ALA A 202 4.08 29.18 -5.18
CA ALA A 202 3.00 28.52 -4.46
C ALA A 202 3.11 26.98 -4.54
N MET A 203 3.40 26.43 -5.71
CA MET A 203 3.61 24.99 -5.88
C MET A 203 4.83 24.48 -5.09
N TYR A 204 5.93 25.24 -5.08
CA TYR A 204 7.14 24.87 -4.34
C TYR A 204 6.90 24.78 -2.83
N HIS A 205 6.16 25.74 -2.26
CA HIS A 205 5.84 25.75 -0.82
C HIS A 205 4.62 24.90 -0.44
N GLY A 206 3.77 24.52 -1.40
CA GLY A 206 2.51 23.80 -1.18
C GLY A 206 2.53 22.29 -1.50
N GLU A 207 3.71 21.71 -1.74
CA GLU A 207 3.91 20.32 -2.20
C GLU A 207 3.12 20.01 -3.48
N ASP A 208 3.40 20.77 -4.55
CA ASP A 208 2.73 20.66 -5.87
C ASP A 208 1.20 20.85 -5.84
N VAL A 209 0.69 21.52 -4.81
CA VAL A 209 -0.69 22.00 -4.71
C VAL A 209 -0.67 23.51 -4.47
N LEU A 210 -1.58 24.24 -5.12
CA LEU A 210 -1.90 25.62 -4.81
C LEU A 210 -3.39 25.79 -4.55
N LEU A 211 -3.74 26.86 -3.84
CA LEU A 211 -5.11 27.25 -3.56
C LEU A 211 -5.33 28.71 -4.00
N VAL A 212 -6.34 28.93 -4.85
CA VAL A 212 -6.78 30.27 -5.25
C VAL A 212 -8.07 30.60 -4.50
N ILE A 213 -8.12 31.76 -3.85
CA ILE A 213 -9.33 32.27 -3.22
C ILE A 213 -9.72 33.61 -3.83
N ASP A 214 -10.97 33.68 -4.30
CA ASP A 214 -11.63 34.91 -4.71
C ASP A 214 -11.83 35.84 -3.50
N GLN A 215 -11.41 37.11 -3.58
CA GLN A 215 -11.64 38.04 -2.48
C GLN A 215 -13.11 38.41 -2.33
N ASP A 216 -13.86 38.45 -3.44
CA ASP A 216 -15.20 39.00 -3.49
C ASP A 216 -16.27 37.94 -3.17
N THR A 217 -16.05 36.67 -3.56
CA THR A 217 -16.96 35.55 -3.23
C THR A 217 -16.48 34.65 -2.08
N GLN A 218 -15.20 34.74 -1.67
CA GLN A 218 -14.52 33.79 -0.78
C GLN A 218 -14.51 32.33 -1.26
N GLU A 219 -14.90 32.06 -2.51
CA GLU A 219 -14.82 30.72 -3.10
C GLU A 219 -13.36 30.30 -3.27
N ALA A 220 -13.10 29.06 -2.85
CA ALA A 220 -11.77 28.49 -2.73
C ALA A 220 -11.60 27.33 -3.73
N ARG A 221 -10.59 27.42 -4.62
CA ARG A 221 -10.36 26.45 -5.69
C ARG A 221 -8.92 25.95 -5.68
N TYR A 222 -8.77 24.65 -5.53
CA TYR A 222 -7.48 23.96 -5.55
C TYR A 222 -7.04 23.65 -6.98
N PHE A 223 -5.72 23.71 -7.19
CA PHE A 223 -5.05 23.22 -8.39
C PHE A 223 -3.82 22.40 -7.95
N SER A 224 -3.46 21.36 -8.69
CA SER A 224 -2.27 20.56 -8.40
C SER A 224 -1.61 20.05 -9.67
N ARG A 225 -0.28 19.86 -9.62
CA ARG A 225 0.48 19.10 -10.63
C ARG A 225 0.33 17.58 -10.46
N SER A 226 -0.05 17.14 -9.26
CA SER A 226 -0.42 15.76 -8.95
C SER A 226 -1.91 15.52 -9.19
N LEU A 227 -2.33 14.26 -9.29
CA LEU A 227 -3.75 13.91 -9.41
C LEU A 227 -4.50 14.27 -8.13
N MET A 228 -5.51 15.14 -8.24
CA MET A 228 -6.33 15.60 -7.13
C MET A 228 -7.83 15.43 -7.43
N CYS A 229 -8.61 15.02 -6.43
CA CYS A 229 -10.06 15.06 -6.47
C CYS A 229 -10.54 16.50 -6.21
N PRO A 230 -11.29 17.14 -7.12
CA PRO A 230 -11.70 18.54 -6.96
C PRO A 230 -12.66 18.75 -5.77
N THR A 231 -13.46 17.75 -5.44
CA THR A 231 -14.53 17.82 -4.42
C THR A 231 -14.03 17.53 -3.01
N SER A 232 -13.13 16.54 -2.85
CA SER A 232 -12.70 16.04 -1.54
C SER A 232 -11.25 16.39 -1.17
N GLY A 233 -10.49 17.01 -2.07
CA GLY A 233 -9.10 17.38 -1.86
C GLY A 233 -8.10 16.22 -1.73
N ILE A 234 -8.57 14.97 -1.86
CA ILE A 234 -7.72 13.78 -1.86
C ILE A 234 -6.77 13.84 -3.06
N SER A 235 -5.47 13.72 -2.81
CA SER A 235 -4.42 13.69 -3.82
C SER A 235 -3.74 12.32 -3.88
N TYR A 236 -3.48 11.81 -5.09
CA TYR A 236 -2.65 10.63 -5.32
C TYR A 236 -1.30 11.06 -5.94
N PRO A 237 -0.22 10.28 -5.76
CA PRO A 237 0.99 10.47 -6.57
C PRO A 237 0.70 10.25 -8.06
N ASN A 238 1.53 10.84 -8.92
CA ASN A 238 1.42 10.64 -10.37
C ASN A 238 1.59 9.16 -10.76
N PRO A 239 0.86 8.63 -11.76
CA PRO A 239 0.85 7.19 -12.04
C PRO A 239 2.18 6.68 -12.61
N GLU A 240 2.98 6.01 -11.79
CA GLU A 240 4.12 5.20 -12.25
C GLU A 240 3.70 3.72 -12.36
N PRO A 241 4.33 2.91 -13.23
CA PRO A 241 4.17 1.45 -13.20
C PRO A 241 4.48 0.81 -11.84
N ASN A 242 5.20 1.50 -10.96
CA ASN A 242 5.50 1.03 -9.59
C ASN A 242 4.33 1.23 -8.61
N ASN A 243 3.44 2.20 -8.83
CA ASN A 243 2.21 2.34 -8.04
C ASN A 243 1.22 1.19 -8.28
N PHE A 244 1.28 0.58 -9.46
CA PHE A 244 0.50 -0.61 -9.81
C PHE A 244 1.23 -1.93 -9.47
N SER A 245 2.29 -1.90 -8.66
CA SER A 245 3.04 -3.10 -8.27
C SER A 245 2.80 -3.47 -6.82
N PHE A 246 2.07 -4.57 -6.58
CA PHE A 246 1.94 -5.16 -5.23
C PHE A 246 3.28 -5.68 -4.66
N ASN A 247 4.31 -5.80 -5.49
CA ASN A 247 5.69 -6.11 -5.06
C ASN A 247 6.49 -4.87 -4.64
N SER A 248 5.97 -3.66 -4.85
CA SER A 248 6.59 -2.40 -4.43
C SER A 248 5.83 -1.80 -3.23
N PRO A 249 6.51 -1.22 -2.22
CA PRO A 249 5.83 -0.43 -1.18
C PRO A 249 4.99 0.74 -1.72
N LYS A 250 5.20 1.20 -2.96
CA LYS A 250 4.36 2.21 -3.63
C LYS A 250 2.97 1.70 -4.10
N GLY A 251 2.77 0.38 -4.17
CA GLY A 251 1.57 -0.25 -4.73
C GLY A 251 1.08 -1.50 -3.99
N ALA A 252 1.79 -1.92 -2.95
CA ALA A 252 1.34 -2.93 -1.99
C ALA A 252 0.23 -2.34 -1.09
N CYS A 253 -0.83 -3.11 -0.85
CA CYS A 253 -1.80 -2.77 0.20
C CYS A 253 -1.13 -2.91 1.58
N ASP A 254 -1.18 -1.87 2.41
CA ASP A 254 -0.53 -1.83 3.74
C ASP A 254 -0.92 -3.02 4.63
N ASN A 255 -2.22 -3.38 4.63
CA ASN A 255 -2.80 -4.39 5.51
C ASN A 255 -2.27 -5.81 5.23
N CYS A 256 -2.04 -6.17 3.96
CA CYS A 256 -1.53 -7.49 3.57
C CYS A 256 -0.11 -7.45 2.99
N SER A 257 0.56 -6.30 3.00
CA SER A 257 1.87 -6.07 2.36
C SER A 257 1.94 -6.62 0.93
N GLY A 258 0.87 -6.46 0.15
CA GLY A 258 0.79 -6.91 -1.24
C GLY A 258 0.74 -8.44 -1.44
N ILE A 259 0.47 -9.23 -0.40
CA ILE A 259 0.28 -10.69 -0.50
C ILE A 259 -1.13 -11.05 -1.02
N GLY A 260 -2.12 -10.17 -0.79
CA GLY A 260 -3.52 -10.39 -1.16
C GLY A 260 -4.31 -11.26 -0.18
N GLU A 261 -3.64 -12.17 0.54
CA GLU A 261 -4.23 -13.02 1.59
C GLU A 261 -3.90 -12.50 3.01
N LEU A 262 -4.75 -12.87 3.98
CA LEU A 262 -4.56 -12.60 5.41
C LEU A 262 -4.81 -13.86 6.23
N TYR A 263 -3.85 -14.25 7.09
CA TYR A 263 -3.99 -15.39 7.98
C TYR A 263 -4.82 -15.03 9.22
N GLN A 264 -6.14 -15.10 9.07
CA GLN A 264 -7.08 -14.93 10.18
C GLN A 264 -7.44 -16.28 10.83
N VAL A 265 -7.68 -16.26 12.14
CA VAL A 265 -8.13 -17.43 12.89
C VAL A 265 -9.61 -17.70 12.56
N ASN A 266 -9.95 -18.94 12.25
CA ASN A 266 -11.29 -19.34 11.86
C ASN A 266 -11.98 -20.08 13.01
N GLU A 267 -13.05 -19.51 13.57
CA GLU A 267 -13.77 -20.09 14.73
C GLU A 267 -14.30 -21.51 14.44
N ASN A 268 -14.77 -21.78 13.22
CA ASN A 268 -15.27 -23.11 12.80
C ASN A 268 -14.13 -24.15 12.66
N LYS A 269 -12.86 -23.74 12.77
CA LYS A 269 -11.71 -24.64 12.94
C LYS A 269 -11.26 -24.77 14.40
N ILE A 270 -11.64 -23.84 15.27
CA ILE A 270 -11.50 -24.00 16.73
C ILE A 270 -12.58 -24.93 17.27
N VAL A 271 -13.81 -24.79 16.78
CA VAL A 271 -14.95 -25.68 17.08
C VAL A 271 -15.48 -26.29 15.77
N PRO A 272 -14.96 -27.47 15.36
CA PRO A 272 -15.44 -28.17 14.17
C PRO A 272 -16.81 -28.85 14.34
N ASP A 273 -17.21 -29.10 15.58
CA ASP A 273 -18.48 -29.73 15.96
C ASP A 273 -19.00 -29.03 17.24
N ASP A 274 -20.11 -28.31 17.11
CA ASP A 274 -20.74 -27.56 18.20
C ASP A 274 -21.73 -28.42 19.03
N SER A 275 -21.97 -29.66 18.62
CA SER A 275 -22.75 -30.64 19.39
C SER A 275 -21.91 -31.33 20.47
N LEU A 276 -20.58 -31.33 20.31
CA LEU A 276 -19.66 -31.76 21.37
C LEU A 276 -19.65 -30.74 22.52
N SER A 277 -19.34 -31.23 23.71
CA SER A 277 -19.10 -30.40 24.90
C SER A 277 -17.63 -30.01 25.02
N ILE A 278 -17.33 -28.94 25.77
CA ILE A 278 -15.94 -28.53 26.04
C ILE A 278 -15.15 -29.67 26.70
N LYS A 279 -15.78 -30.42 27.60
CA LYS A 279 -15.21 -31.61 28.25
C LYS A 279 -14.83 -32.71 27.24
N ASN A 280 -15.68 -32.93 26.24
CA ASN A 280 -15.46 -33.95 25.20
C ASN A 280 -14.55 -33.46 24.06
N GLY A 281 -14.06 -32.22 24.10
CA GLY A 281 -13.07 -31.69 23.17
C GLY A 281 -13.62 -30.84 22.03
N ALA A 282 -14.78 -30.19 22.20
CA ALA A 282 -15.31 -29.23 21.22
C ALA A 282 -14.29 -28.14 20.82
N LEU A 283 -13.41 -27.72 21.75
CA LEU A 283 -12.28 -26.83 21.46
C LEU A 283 -11.09 -27.66 20.92
N ALA A 284 -11.03 -27.83 19.60
CA ALA A 284 -10.03 -28.65 18.92
C ALA A 284 -8.55 -28.32 19.27
N PRO A 285 -8.14 -27.05 19.50
CA PRO A 285 -6.76 -26.73 19.94
C PRO A 285 -6.38 -27.25 21.33
N HIS A 286 -7.36 -27.60 22.17
CA HIS A 286 -7.14 -28.15 23.52
C HIS A 286 -7.48 -29.64 23.61
N GLY A 287 -8.42 -30.11 22.79
CA GLY A 287 -8.94 -31.48 22.82
C GLY A 287 -9.74 -31.78 24.09
N PRO A 288 -9.97 -33.07 24.43
CA PRO A 288 -10.77 -33.45 25.59
C PRO A 288 -10.12 -33.07 26.93
N GLU A 289 -10.93 -33.09 27.98
CA GLU A 289 -10.60 -32.70 29.36
C GLU A 289 -9.27 -33.29 29.87
N LYS A 290 -8.43 -32.40 30.39
CA LYS A 290 -7.13 -32.69 31.01
C LYS A 290 -6.99 -31.82 32.26
N ASN A 291 -6.29 -32.29 33.28
CA ASN A 291 -5.95 -31.48 34.47
C ASN A 291 -4.90 -30.40 34.11
N SER A 292 -5.34 -29.36 33.40
CA SER A 292 -4.53 -28.22 32.98
C SER A 292 -5.08 -26.92 33.55
N TRP A 293 -4.23 -25.89 33.57
CA TRP A 293 -4.64 -24.55 33.99
C TRP A 293 -5.75 -23.96 33.09
N ILE A 294 -5.74 -24.25 31.78
CA ILE A 294 -6.78 -23.82 30.84
C ILE A 294 -8.14 -24.42 31.22
N PHE A 295 -8.22 -25.73 31.55
CA PHE A 295 -9.49 -26.32 31.96
C PHE A 295 -10.02 -25.72 33.28
N LYS A 296 -9.15 -25.36 34.23
CA LYS A 296 -9.55 -24.65 35.47
C LYS A 296 -10.05 -23.21 35.21
N GLN A 297 -9.53 -22.54 34.19
CA GLN A 297 -10.10 -21.26 33.72
C GLN A 297 -11.46 -21.46 33.04
N LEU A 298 -11.62 -22.51 32.22
CA LEU A 298 -12.90 -22.86 31.60
C LEU A 298 -13.96 -23.23 32.65
N GLU A 299 -13.60 -23.95 33.73
CA GLU A 299 -14.45 -24.18 34.90
C GLU A 299 -14.86 -22.87 35.60
N THR A 300 -13.92 -21.93 35.74
CA THR A 300 -14.19 -20.60 36.33
C THR A 300 -15.18 -19.79 35.49
N ILE A 301 -15.05 -19.83 34.15
CA ILE A 301 -15.99 -19.21 33.21
C ILE A 301 -17.36 -19.93 33.27
N ALA A 302 -17.37 -21.26 33.35
CA ALA A 302 -18.57 -22.09 33.42
C ALA A 302 -19.41 -21.81 34.67
N GLN A 303 -18.79 -21.80 35.85
CA GLN A 303 -19.45 -21.43 37.11
C GLN A 303 -20.09 -20.05 37.05
N ARG A 304 -19.38 -19.08 36.45
CA ARG A 304 -19.80 -17.68 36.39
C ARG A 304 -20.96 -17.42 35.44
N PHE A 305 -20.94 -18.02 34.25
CA PHE A 305 -22.02 -17.92 33.26
C PHE A 305 -23.06 -19.04 33.41
N ASN A 306 -23.02 -19.77 34.53
CA ASN A 306 -23.97 -20.79 34.96
C ASN A 306 -24.26 -21.88 33.90
N PHE A 307 -23.20 -22.33 33.21
CA PHE A 307 -23.23 -23.50 32.31
C PHE A 307 -22.24 -24.56 32.82
N LYS A 308 -22.25 -25.77 32.24
CA LYS A 308 -21.32 -26.85 32.60
C LYS A 308 -20.43 -27.19 31.40
N LEU A 309 -19.19 -27.60 31.66
CA LEU A 309 -18.29 -28.07 30.60
C LEU A 309 -18.79 -29.35 29.90
N THR A 310 -19.78 -30.04 30.47
CA THR A 310 -20.49 -31.18 29.88
C THR A 310 -21.56 -30.80 28.85
N ASP A 311 -22.00 -29.54 28.82
CA ASP A 311 -23.08 -29.09 27.95
C ASP A 311 -22.52 -28.89 26.52
N ALA A 312 -23.34 -29.14 25.50
CA ALA A 312 -22.91 -29.01 24.11
C ALA A 312 -22.54 -27.54 23.79
N TYR A 313 -21.48 -27.32 23.02
CA TYR A 313 -20.93 -25.99 22.80
C TYR A 313 -21.98 -25.02 22.22
N LYS A 314 -22.83 -25.48 21.31
CA LYS A 314 -23.96 -24.72 20.75
C LYS A 314 -24.89 -24.12 21.82
N ASP A 315 -25.10 -24.80 22.93
CA ASP A 315 -26.05 -24.43 24.00
C ASP A 315 -25.42 -23.47 25.04
N ILE A 316 -24.09 -23.31 25.03
CA ILE A 316 -23.36 -22.37 25.92
C ILE A 316 -23.74 -20.91 25.61
N PRO A 317 -23.93 -20.03 26.63
CA PRO A 317 -24.26 -18.61 26.43
C PRO A 317 -23.29 -17.87 25.50
N LYS A 318 -23.81 -16.94 24.69
CA LYS A 318 -23.01 -16.18 23.70
C LYS A 318 -21.89 -15.34 24.35
N GLU A 319 -22.17 -14.73 25.50
CA GLU A 319 -21.20 -13.96 26.28
C GLU A 319 -20.04 -14.82 26.77
N ALA A 320 -20.33 -16.04 27.25
CA ALA A 320 -19.32 -17.01 27.65
C ALA A 320 -18.45 -17.45 26.45
N LYS A 321 -19.07 -17.74 25.30
CA LYS A 321 -18.33 -18.05 24.05
C LYS A 321 -17.39 -16.91 23.64
N GLN A 322 -17.88 -15.67 23.70
CA GLN A 322 -17.07 -14.49 23.38
C GLN A 322 -15.88 -14.34 24.33
N ILE A 323 -16.07 -14.56 25.63
CA ILE A 323 -14.98 -14.52 26.62
C ILE A 323 -14.00 -15.70 26.45
N ILE A 324 -14.45 -16.86 26.00
CA ILE A 324 -13.58 -18.01 25.68
C ILE A 324 -12.73 -17.74 24.43
N MET A 325 -13.29 -17.09 23.39
CA MET A 325 -12.60 -16.85 22.12
C MET A 325 -11.73 -15.58 22.11
N TYR A 326 -12.19 -14.50 22.77
CA TYR A 326 -11.57 -13.16 22.71
C TYR A 326 -11.06 -12.66 24.07
N GLY A 327 -11.31 -13.39 25.16
CA GLY A 327 -10.99 -12.95 26.52
C GLY A 327 -11.95 -11.91 27.09
N GLY A 328 -11.68 -11.47 28.31
CA GLY A 328 -12.40 -10.39 28.99
C GLY A 328 -11.51 -9.71 30.04
N ASN A 329 -11.64 -8.39 30.21
CA ASN A 329 -10.81 -7.57 31.12
C ASN A 329 -11.15 -7.74 32.62
N ASP A 330 -11.81 -8.84 32.97
CA ASP A 330 -12.91 -8.77 33.91
C ASP A 330 -12.72 -9.79 35.04
N LYS A 331 -12.33 -9.28 36.22
CA LYS A 331 -11.80 -10.11 37.32
C LYS A 331 -12.93 -10.69 38.18
N PHE A 332 -12.97 -12.01 38.26
CA PHE A 332 -13.92 -12.75 39.10
C PHE A 332 -13.16 -13.71 40.03
N SER A 333 -13.46 -13.66 41.33
CA SER A 333 -12.85 -14.50 42.37
C SER A 333 -13.68 -15.76 42.61
N VAL A 334 -13.03 -16.93 42.60
CA VAL A 334 -13.63 -18.24 42.92
C VAL A 334 -12.99 -18.79 44.18
N GLU A 335 -13.80 -19.38 45.08
CA GLU A 335 -13.31 -20.07 46.28
C GLU A 335 -12.58 -21.37 45.89
N SER A 336 -11.28 -21.43 46.19
CA SER A 336 -10.48 -22.64 45.95
C SER A 336 -10.78 -23.72 46.99
N LYS A 337 -11.49 -24.77 46.59
CA LYS A 337 -11.79 -25.95 47.43
C LYS A 337 -10.60 -26.91 47.60
N THR A 338 -9.39 -26.50 47.26
CA THR A 338 -8.17 -27.33 47.26
C THR A 338 -6.96 -26.68 47.96
N LEU A 339 -7.21 -25.71 48.84
CA LEU A 339 -6.21 -25.11 49.75
C LEU A 339 -6.62 -25.28 51.23
N GLY A 340 -7.04 -26.49 51.59
CA GLY A 340 -7.40 -26.88 52.95
C GLY A 340 -7.22 -28.37 53.17
N GLY A 341 -5.97 -28.77 53.48
CA GLY A 341 -5.53 -30.13 53.75
C GLY A 341 -4.10 -30.11 54.30
#